data_AF-A0A518G920-F1
#
_entry.id   AF-A0A518G920-F1
#
_cell.length_a   1.000
_cell.length_b   1.000
_cell.length_c   1.000
_cell.angle_alpha   90.00
_cell.angle_beta   90.00
_cell.angle_gamma   90.00
#
_symmetry.space_group_name_H-M   'P 1'
#
loop_
_entity.id
_entity.type
_entity.pdbx_description
1 polymer ?
#
loop_
_entity_poly.entity_id
_entity_poly.type
_entity_poly.pdbx_seq_one_letter_code
_entity_poly.pdbx_strand_id
1 'polypeptide(L)'
;MVMTVNPIFCCPTMNININVNIRVPTTRSSESDYIVPIVAEVLASSALFEDTLQAGAGDFVADTPEEFVVGRVWAERLDCALAEQHGFPLLHICDAASGAWLHAYETLTQKKSDHFRNDLVEDFVADVIFVHEALIHPEIEDRLAVMSPVLQAISCDSSLLLMQHEYGQQHHLEDAEYRDLGFKKIALSNLLLRDNHFRHPFTDEHPHGREIAFFANIEHEEWLNQNWDSLIVDHPSL
;
A
#
# COMPACT_ATOMS: atom_id res chain seq x y z
N MET A 1 10.62 -10.00 -5.54
CA MET A 1 11.00 -9.22 -6.74
C MET A 1 10.97 -7.77 -6.30
N VAL A 2 12.11 -7.09 -6.27
CA VAL A 2 12.20 -5.68 -5.88
C VAL A 2 11.98 -4.86 -7.15
N MET A 3 10.94 -4.02 -7.17
CA MET A 3 10.70 -3.06 -8.24
C MET A 3 11.04 -1.67 -7.72
N THR A 4 12.15 -1.11 -8.20
CA THR A 4 12.53 0.29 -7.94
C THR A 4 11.95 1.15 -9.06
N VAL A 5 11.14 2.16 -8.72
CA VAL A 5 10.57 3.11 -9.67
C VAL A 5 11.15 4.49 -9.36
N ASN A 6 12.02 5.02 -10.23
CA ASN A 6 12.61 6.35 -10.09
C ASN A 6 11.91 7.33 -11.04
N PRO A 7 11.28 8.42 -10.56
CA PRO A 7 11.04 9.60 -11.38
C PRO A 7 12.30 10.46 -11.47
N ILE A 8 12.58 10.99 -12.66
CA ILE A 8 13.62 12.02 -12.89
C ILE A 8 12.91 13.37 -12.76
N PHE A 9 13.40 14.33 -11.95
CA PHE A 9 13.50 15.78 -12.25
C PHE A 9 13.99 16.61 -11.04
N CYS A 10 14.49 17.82 -11.34
CA CYS A 10 15.37 18.68 -10.53
C CYS A 10 14.63 19.57 -9.51
N CYS A 11 14.71 19.24 -8.21
CA CYS A 11 14.61 20.14 -7.05
C CYS A 11 15.11 19.37 -5.80
N PRO A 12 15.42 20.02 -4.66
CA PRO A 12 15.83 19.33 -3.44
C PRO A 12 14.60 18.70 -2.79
N THR A 13 14.10 17.63 -3.39
CA THR A 13 12.85 16.98 -3.03
C THR A 13 13.08 15.50 -2.75
N MET A 14 12.34 14.98 -1.76
CA MET A 14 12.38 13.58 -1.34
C MET A 14 11.95 12.71 -2.52
N ASN A 15 12.89 11.94 -3.07
CA ASN A 15 12.56 10.81 -3.92
C ASN A 15 12.00 9.71 -3.02
N ILE A 16 10.73 9.38 -3.21
CA ILE A 16 10.07 8.31 -2.47
C ILE A 16 10.39 7.00 -3.19
N ASN A 17 11.23 6.17 -2.57
CA ASN A 17 11.46 4.81 -3.01
C ASN A 17 10.55 3.87 -2.23
N ILE A 18 9.96 2.87 -2.90
CA ILE A 18 9.07 1.91 -2.25
C ILE A 18 9.61 0.51 -2.47
N ASN A 19 9.93 -0.15 -1.36
CA ASN A 19 10.27 -1.56 -1.36
C ASN A 19 9.02 -2.37 -1.02
N VAL A 20 8.50 -3.13 -1.99
CA VAL A 20 7.35 -4.02 -1.78
C VAL A 20 7.83 -5.46 -1.65
N ASN A 21 7.60 -6.04 -0.48
CA ASN A 21 7.82 -7.46 -0.20
C ASN A 21 6.48 -8.21 -0.25
N ILE A 22 6.30 -9.00 -1.31
CA ILE A 22 5.13 -9.86 -1.52
C ILE A 22 5.55 -11.31 -1.26
N ARG A 23 4.92 -11.95 -0.28
CA ARG A 23 5.29 -13.30 0.16
C ARG A 23 4.38 -14.35 -0.44
N VAL A 24 4.65 -14.70 -1.68
CA VAL A 24 3.86 -15.73 -2.38
C VAL A 24 4.29 -17.12 -1.90
N PRO A 25 3.38 -17.98 -1.43
CA PRO A 25 3.69 -19.37 -1.12
C PRO A 25 4.26 -20.08 -2.35
N THR A 26 5.32 -20.88 -2.17
CA THR A 26 5.96 -21.63 -3.26
C THR A 26 5.07 -22.74 -3.81
N THR A 27 4.16 -23.26 -2.98
CA THR A 27 3.13 -24.24 -3.36
C THR A 27 1.80 -23.82 -2.74
N ARG A 28 0.74 -23.71 -3.54
CA ARG A 28 -0.62 -23.48 -3.05
C ARG A 28 -1.27 -24.83 -2.76
N SER A 29 -1.28 -25.22 -1.50
CA SER A 29 -1.76 -26.48 -0.96
C SER A 29 -3.00 -26.34 -0.05
N SER A 30 -3.28 -25.13 0.43
CA SER A 30 -4.40 -24.79 1.31
C SER A 30 -5.22 -23.62 0.76
N GLU A 31 -6.47 -23.48 1.24
CA GLU A 31 -7.35 -22.35 0.87
C GLU A 31 -6.76 -21.01 1.33
N SER A 32 -6.04 -20.95 2.46
CA SER A 32 -5.36 -19.73 2.92
C SER A 32 -4.20 -19.29 2.03
N ASP A 33 -3.63 -20.17 1.19
CA ASP A 33 -2.46 -19.84 0.35
C ASP A 33 -2.78 -18.85 -0.79
N TYR A 34 -4.06 -18.53 -0.99
CA TYR A 34 -4.53 -17.53 -1.96
C TYR A 34 -4.61 -16.12 -1.36
N ILE A 35 -4.42 -16.00 -0.04
CA ILE A 35 -4.23 -14.72 0.63
C ILE A 35 -2.73 -14.55 0.88
N VAL A 36 -2.16 -13.55 0.21
CA VAL A 36 -0.72 -13.30 0.17
C VAL A 36 -0.41 -12.06 0.99
N PRO A 37 0.43 -12.15 2.04
CA PRO A 37 0.80 -10.97 2.79
C PRO A 37 1.76 -10.09 1.98
N ILE A 38 1.58 -8.78 2.15
CA ILE A 38 2.33 -7.71 1.53
C ILE A 38 2.84 -6.80 2.63
N VAL A 39 4.14 -6.51 2.61
CA VAL A 39 4.74 -5.42 3.40
C VAL A 39 5.37 -4.46 2.41
N ALA A 40 4.95 -3.20 2.44
CA ALA A 40 5.57 -2.13 1.67
C ALA A 40 6.31 -1.19 2.62
N GLU A 41 7.58 -0.92 2.31
CA GLU A 41 8.44 0.00 3.05
C GLU A 41 8.69 1.24 2.21
N VAL A 42 8.46 2.40 2.82
CA VAL A 42 8.68 3.72 2.23
C VAL A 42 10.07 4.16 2.65
N LEU A 43 10.93 4.37 1.66
CA LEU A 43 12.30 4.80 1.82
C LEU A 43 12.43 6.27 1.48
N ALA A 44 13.19 7.00 2.29
CA ALA A 44 13.66 8.33 1.95
C ALA A 44 15.16 8.48 2.10
N SER A 45 15.70 9.39 1.31
CA SER A 45 17.12 9.70 1.30
C SER A 45 17.52 10.66 2.41
N SER A 46 18.76 10.50 2.87
CA SER A 46 19.44 11.35 3.85
C SER A 46 20.08 12.60 3.27
N ALA A 47 20.22 12.71 1.95
CA ALA A 47 20.93 13.80 1.31
C ALA A 47 20.03 14.68 0.43
N LEU A 48 20.39 15.95 0.35
CA LEU A 48 20.05 16.80 -0.78
C LEU A 48 20.76 16.24 -2.02
N PHE A 49 20.03 15.86 -3.07
CA PHE A 49 20.63 15.74 -4.39
C PHE A 49 21.06 17.14 -4.84
N GLU A 50 22.26 17.59 -4.45
CA GLU A 50 22.92 18.71 -5.09
C GLU A 50 23.39 18.22 -6.46
N ASP A 51 22.64 18.60 -7.50
CA ASP A 51 23.00 18.36 -8.90
C ASP A 51 24.33 19.08 -9.17
N THR A 52 25.44 18.35 -9.04
CA THR A 52 26.80 18.87 -9.27
C THR A 52 27.06 18.95 -10.76
N LEU A 53 26.29 19.78 -11.46
CA LEU A 53 26.63 20.28 -12.78
C LEU A 53 27.76 21.30 -12.66
N GLN A 54 28.98 20.85 -12.33
CA GLN A 54 30.20 21.61 -12.59
C GLN A 54 31.45 20.72 -12.70
N ALA A 55 31.78 20.41 -13.96
CA ALA A 55 33.12 20.40 -14.54
C ALA A 55 34.30 19.91 -13.67
N GLY A 56 34.76 18.69 -13.94
CA GLY A 56 36.13 18.28 -13.63
C GLY A 56 36.26 16.76 -13.61
N ALA A 57 37.01 16.20 -14.55
CA ALA A 57 37.42 14.79 -14.53
C ALA A 57 38.29 14.52 -13.29
N GLY A 58 37.64 14.08 -12.22
CA GLY A 58 38.25 13.44 -11.06
C GLY A 58 37.30 12.33 -10.64
N ASP A 59 37.83 11.14 -10.37
CA ASP A 59 37.08 10.02 -9.80
C ASP A 59 36.58 10.40 -8.40
N PHE A 60 35.43 11.06 -8.34
CA PHE A 60 34.62 11.14 -7.14
C PHE A 60 33.75 9.89 -7.13
N VAL A 61 34.02 8.97 -6.21
CA VAL A 61 33.03 7.98 -5.79
C VAL A 61 31.94 8.81 -5.11
N ALA A 62 30.86 9.10 -5.82
CA ALA A 62 29.69 9.70 -5.21
C ALA A 62 29.19 8.69 -4.17
N ASP A 63 29.28 9.03 -2.88
CA ASP A 63 28.59 8.26 -1.84
C ASP A 63 27.12 8.27 -2.22
N THR A 64 26.58 7.09 -2.54
CA THR A 64 25.15 6.93 -2.77
C THR A 64 24.46 7.33 -1.47
N PRO A 65 23.51 8.28 -1.52
CA PRO A 65 22.94 8.80 -0.30
C PRO A 65 22.21 7.69 0.43
N GLU A 66 22.43 7.60 1.75
CA GLU A 66 21.85 6.56 2.59
C GLU A 66 20.32 6.70 2.61
N GLU A 67 19.62 5.58 2.52
CA GLU A 67 18.16 5.50 2.54
C GLU A 67 17.69 4.91 3.87
N PHE A 68 16.64 5.49 4.43
CA PHE A 68 16.05 5.07 5.70
C PHE A 68 14.57 4.78 5.52
N VAL A 69 14.05 3.82 6.28
CA VAL A 69 12.62 3.51 6.27
C VAL A 69 11.85 4.54 7.09
N VAL A 70 10.94 5.25 6.44
CA VAL A 70 10.16 6.35 7.04
C VAL A 70 8.66 6.07 7.07
N GLY A 71 8.25 4.95 6.49
CA GLY A 71 6.89 4.46 6.55
C GLY A 71 6.82 2.97 6.22
N ARG A 72 5.80 2.30 6.73
CA ARG A 72 5.54 0.89 6.47
C ARG A 72 4.05 0.63 6.37
N VAL A 73 3.65 -0.16 5.38
CA VAL A 73 2.27 -0.58 5.15
C VAL A 73 2.20 -2.09 5.17
N TRP A 74 1.24 -2.62 5.93
CA TRP A 74 0.91 -4.04 5.96
C TRP A 74 -0.45 -4.23 5.29
N ALA A 75 -0.46 -5.12 4.31
CA ALA A 75 -1.65 -5.49 3.57
C ALA A 75 -1.66 -6.99 3.28
N GLU A 76 -2.81 -7.48 2.88
CA GLU A 76 -2.98 -8.84 2.37
C GLU A 76 -3.71 -8.78 1.03
N ARG A 77 -3.31 -9.63 0.10
CA ARG A 77 -3.91 -9.71 -1.23
C ARG A 77 -4.56 -11.06 -1.43
N LEU A 78 -5.87 -11.04 -1.66
CA LEU A 78 -6.63 -12.17 -2.19
C LEU A 78 -6.50 -12.18 -3.72
N ASP A 79 -5.84 -13.20 -4.24
CA ASP A 79 -5.67 -13.40 -5.68
C ASP A 79 -6.91 -14.10 -6.27
N CYS A 80 -7.92 -13.30 -6.63
CA CYS A 80 -9.23 -13.78 -7.08
C CYS A 80 -9.12 -14.58 -8.38
N ALA A 81 -8.42 -14.03 -9.37
CA ALA A 81 -8.26 -14.65 -10.68
C ALA A 81 -7.61 -16.04 -10.60
N LEU A 82 -6.57 -16.20 -9.76
CA LEU A 82 -5.90 -17.49 -9.61
C LEU A 82 -6.72 -18.48 -8.76
N ALA A 83 -7.43 -18.01 -7.74
CA ALA A 83 -8.36 -18.84 -6.97
C ALA A 83 -9.46 -19.44 -7.86
N GLU A 84 -10.08 -18.60 -8.71
CA GLU A 84 -11.09 -19.02 -9.69
C GLU A 84 -10.52 -20.01 -10.70
N GLN A 85 -9.31 -19.75 -11.23
CA GLN A 85 -8.62 -20.67 -12.15
C GLN A 85 -8.41 -22.05 -11.54
N HIS A 86 -8.16 -22.13 -10.24
CA HIS A 86 -7.99 -23.38 -9.50
C HIS A 86 -9.30 -23.95 -8.95
N GLY A 87 -10.44 -23.28 -9.16
CA GLY A 87 -11.78 -23.76 -8.76
C GLY A 87 -12.06 -23.65 -7.26
N PHE A 88 -11.35 -22.78 -6.53
CA PHE A 88 -11.59 -22.54 -5.11
C PHE A 88 -12.57 -21.37 -4.94
N PRO A 89 -13.72 -21.58 -4.25
CA PRO A 89 -14.64 -20.49 -3.93
C PRO A 89 -13.97 -19.45 -3.02
N LEU A 90 -14.02 -18.18 -3.40
CA LEU A 90 -13.41 -17.09 -2.63
C LEU A 90 -13.97 -17.00 -1.21
N LEU A 91 -15.26 -17.32 -1.02
CA LEU A 91 -15.88 -17.38 0.30
C LEU A 91 -15.15 -18.34 1.26
N HIS A 92 -14.77 -19.53 0.77
CA HIS A 92 -14.08 -20.52 1.58
C HIS A 92 -12.65 -20.06 1.91
N ILE A 93 -11.96 -19.47 0.92
CA ILE A 93 -10.63 -18.87 1.14
C ILE A 93 -10.70 -17.80 2.24
N CYS A 94 -11.68 -16.89 2.16
CA CYS A 94 -11.84 -15.82 3.14
C CYS A 94 -12.22 -16.35 4.53
N ASP A 95 -13.12 -17.34 4.62
CA ASP A 95 -13.49 -18.00 5.88
C ASP A 95 -12.29 -18.72 6.52
N ALA A 96 -11.50 -19.43 5.71
CA ALA A 96 -10.30 -20.15 6.16
C ALA A 96 -9.17 -19.21 6.60
N ALA A 97 -9.06 -18.02 5.99
CA ALA A 97 -8.01 -17.07 6.30
C ALA A 97 -8.27 -16.32 7.61
N SER A 98 -9.39 -15.61 7.72
CA SER A 98 -9.76 -14.91 8.96
C SER A 98 -11.22 -14.43 8.96
N GLY A 99 -11.76 -14.19 10.16
CA GLY A 99 -13.08 -13.55 10.30
C GLY A 99 -13.13 -12.13 9.71
N ALA A 100 -11.99 -11.43 9.65
CA ALA A 100 -11.89 -10.11 9.02
C ALA A 100 -12.05 -10.22 7.49
N TRP A 101 -11.38 -11.20 6.87
CA TRP A 101 -11.52 -11.48 5.44
C TRP A 101 -12.92 -11.96 5.09
N LEU A 102 -13.50 -12.84 5.89
CA LEU A 102 -14.88 -13.27 5.70
C LEU A 102 -15.83 -12.07 5.73
N HIS A 103 -15.72 -11.19 6.73
CA HIS A 103 -16.54 -10.00 6.84
C HIS A 103 -16.35 -9.03 5.65
N ALA A 104 -15.11 -8.83 5.22
CA ALA A 104 -14.78 -8.00 4.07
C ALA A 104 -15.41 -8.54 2.78
N TYR A 105 -15.25 -9.85 2.54
CA TYR A 105 -15.79 -10.51 1.37
C TYR A 105 -17.32 -10.51 1.35
N GLU A 106 -17.98 -10.78 2.48
CA GLU A 106 -19.44 -10.70 2.60
C GLU A 106 -19.97 -9.28 2.39
N THR A 107 -19.19 -8.25 2.73
CA THR A 107 -19.54 -6.85 2.49
C THR A 107 -19.48 -6.50 1.00
N LEU A 108 -18.48 -7.06 0.32
CA LEU A 108 -18.22 -6.85 -1.10
C LEU A 108 -19.14 -7.65 -2.03
N THR A 109 -19.72 -8.75 -1.56
CA THR A 109 -20.53 -9.66 -2.38
C THR A 109 -22.03 -9.55 -2.08
N GLN A 110 -22.86 -9.95 -3.04
CA GLN A 110 -24.28 -10.15 -2.77
C GLN A 110 -24.44 -11.46 -2.00
N LYS A 111 -25.16 -11.44 -0.86
CA LYS A 111 -25.31 -12.60 0.05
C LYS A 111 -25.43 -13.94 -0.70
N LYS A 112 -24.46 -14.84 -0.47
CA LYS A 112 -24.36 -16.21 -1.05
C LYS A 112 -24.07 -16.28 -2.56
N SER A 113 -23.58 -15.20 -3.15
CA SER A 113 -23.08 -15.15 -4.52
C SER A 113 -21.57 -14.94 -4.50
N ASP A 114 -20.86 -15.61 -5.40
CA ASP A 114 -19.41 -15.36 -5.63
C ASP A 114 -19.14 -14.11 -6.46
N HIS A 115 -20.19 -13.38 -6.85
CA HIS A 115 -20.06 -12.13 -7.59
C HIS A 115 -20.01 -10.93 -6.64
N PHE A 116 -19.06 -10.04 -6.93
CA PHE A 116 -19.00 -8.70 -6.37
C PHE A 116 -20.30 -7.94 -6.62
N ARG A 117 -20.63 -7.06 -5.69
CA ARG A 117 -21.77 -6.16 -5.78
C ARG A 117 -21.56 -5.16 -6.91
N ASN A 118 -22.46 -5.19 -7.90
CA ASN A 118 -22.45 -4.26 -9.03
C ASN A 118 -22.59 -2.77 -8.64
N ASP A 119 -23.05 -2.47 -7.42
CA ASP A 119 -23.09 -1.09 -6.91
C ASP A 119 -21.75 -0.62 -6.31
N LEU A 120 -20.80 -1.54 -6.11
CA LEU A 120 -19.48 -1.28 -5.55
C LEU A 120 -18.37 -1.40 -6.60
N VAL A 121 -18.55 -2.30 -7.57
CA VAL A 121 -17.57 -2.67 -8.58
C VAL A 121 -18.26 -2.68 -9.94
N GLU A 122 -17.70 -1.96 -10.91
CA GLU A 122 -18.28 -1.84 -12.25
C GLU A 122 -17.67 -2.82 -13.28
N ASP A 123 -16.43 -3.28 -13.05
CA ASP A 123 -15.66 -4.09 -14.00
C ASP A 123 -15.03 -5.33 -13.32
N PHE A 124 -14.16 -6.04 -14.04
CA PHE A 124 -13.43 -7.21 -13.58
C PHE A 124 -12.47 -6.89 -12.43
N VAL A 125 -12.50 -7.73 -11.39
CA VAL A 125 -11.59 -7.67 -10.23
C VAL A 125 -10.59 -8.82 -10.31
N ALA A 126 -9.33 -8.49 -10.52
CA ALA A 126 -8.24 -9.47 -10.56
C ALA A 126 -7.85 -9.92 -9.14
N ASP A 127 -7.79 -8.97 -8.21
CA ASP A 127 -7.47 -9.20 -6.81
C ASP A 127 -8.15 -8.19 -5.87
N VAL A 128 -8.26 -8.58 -4.60
CA VAL A 128 -8.67 -7.69 -3.52
C VAL A 128 -7.49 -7.51 -2.58
N ILE A 129 -7.11 -6.27 -2.32
CA ILE A 129 -6.02 -5.92 -1.41
C ILE A 129 -6.63 -5.26 -0.17
N PHE A 130 -6.50 -5.91 0.96
CA PHE A 130 -6.91 -5.38 2.25
C PHE A 130 -5.70 -4.75 2.94
N VAL A 131 -5.66 -3.42 3.03
CA VAL A 131 -4.64 -2.71 3.80
C VAL A 131 -5.09 -2.66 5.24
N HIS A 132 -4.36 -3.36 6.09
CA HIS A 132 -4.65 -3.49 7.50
C HIS A 132 -4.11 -2.30 8.27
N GLU A 133 -2.83 -1.97 8.07
CA GLU A 133 -2.13 -0.93 8.82
C GLU A 133 -1.15 -0.15 7.94
N ALA A 134 -0.96 1.12 8.29
CA ALA A 134 -0.02 2.01 7.60
C ALA A 134 0.63 2.96 8.61
N LEU A 135 1.88 2.72 8.98
CA LEU A 135 2.61 3.62 9.88
C LEU A 135 3.49 4.55 9.05
N ILE A 136 3.31 5.86 9.17
CA ILE A 136 4.15 6.88 8.53
C ILE A 136 4.77 7.75 9.62
N HIS A 137 6.06 8.06 9.49
CA HIS A 137 6.73 8.92 10.45
C HIS A 137 6.00 10.28 10.59
N PRO A 138 5.73 10.77 11.81
CA PRO A 138 4.87 11.92 12.04
C PRO A 138 5.42 13.25 11.49
N GLU A 139 6.73 13.33 11.26
CA GLU A 139 7.36 14.50 10.61
C GLU A 139 7.06 14.61 9.10
N ILE A 140 6.49 13.56 8.49
CA ILE A 140 5.97 13.62 7.14
C ILE A 140 4.56 14.22 7.21
N GLU A 141 4.47 15.54 7.02
CA GLU A 141 3.20 16.27 7.08
C GLU A 141 2.27 15.90 5.91
N ASP A 142 2.81 15.69 4.70
CA ASP A 142 2.03 15.34 3.50
C ASP A 142 1.93 13.82 3.34
N ARG A 143 1.01 13.20 4.09
CA ARG A 143 0.82 11.75 4.08
C ARG A 143 0.22 11.24 2.77
N LEU A 144 -0.54 12.07 2.06
CA LEU A 144 -1.08 11.76 0.74
C LEU A 144 0.02 11.49 -0.29
N ALA A 145 1.07 12.32 -0.26
CA ALA A 145 2.23 12.18 -1.12
C ALA A 145 2.99 10.86 -0.90
N VAL A 146 2.88 10.25 0.29
CA VAL A 146 3.42 8.91 0.59
C VAL A 146 2.43 7.79 0.25
N MET A 147 1.20 7.89 0.71
CA MET A 147 0.23 6.80 0.59
C MET A 147 -0.20 6.53 -0.85
N SER A 148 -0.32 7.57 -1.69
CA SER A 148 -0.72 7.37 -3.09
C SER A 148 0.27 6.48 -3.86
N PRO A 149 1.59 6.77 -3.85
CA PRO A 149 2.60 5.87 -4.42
C PRO A 149 2.59 4.46 -3.83
N VAL A 150 2.41 4.31 -2.52
CA VAL A 150 2.35 2.97 -1.88
C VAL A 150 1.17 2.16 -2.40
N LEU A 151 -0.02 2.76 -2.43
CA LEU A 151 -1.22 2.12 -2.95
C LEU A 151 -1.02 1.73 -4.42
N GLN A 152 -0.40 2.59 -5.23
CA GLN A 152 -0.07 2.28 -6.62
C GLN A 152 0.95 1.14 -6.74
N ALA A 153 1.95 1.06 -5.86
CA ALA A 153 2.97 0.04 -5.90
C ALA A 153 2.46 -1.37 -5.53
N ILE A 154 1.45 -1.46 -4.66
CA ILE A 154 0.90 -2.75 -4.21
C ILE A 154 -0.28 -3.23 -5.07
N SER A 155 -0.81 -2.40 -5.96
CA SER A 155 -2.04 -2.67 -6.72
C SER A 155 -1.85 -2.53 -8.24
N CYS A 156 -2.85 -2.96 -8.99
CA CYS A 156 -2.97 -2.73 -10.44
C CYS A 156 -4.34 -2.12 -10.78
N ASP A 157 -4.59 -1.85 -12.06
CA ASP A 157 -5.84 -1.24 -12.54
C ASP A 157 -7.08 -2.11 -12.28
N SER A 158 -6.90 -3.43 -12.12
CA SER A 158 -7.97 -4.39 -11.81
C SER A 158 -8.00 -4.81 -10.33
N SER A 159 -7.25 -4.12 -9.47
CA SER A 159 -7.26 -4.36 -8.02
C SER A 159 -8.39 -3.61 -7.33
N LEU A 160 -8.97 -4.23 -6.31
CA LEU A 160 -9.90 -3.59 -5.39
C LEU A 160 -9.22 -3.36 -4.04
N LEU A 161 -9.05 -2.10 -3.64
CA LEU A 161 -8.42 -1.74 -2.37
C LEU A 161 -9.45 -1.57 -1.27
N LEU A 162 -9.21 -2.26 -0.15
CA LEU A 162 -10.01 -2.20 1.07
C LEU A 162 -9.18 -1.67 2.24
N MET A 163 -9.80 -0.87 3.08
CA MET A 163 -9.24 -0.47 4.37
C MET A 163 -10.30 -0.51 5.45
N GLN A 164 -9.90 -0.86 6.67
CA GLN A 164 -10.74 -0.69 7.85
C GLN A 164 -10.76 0.78 8.27
N HIS A 165 -11.95 1.29 8.57
CA HIS A 165 -12.17 2.66 9.01
C HIS A 165 -13.08 2.66 10.25
N GLU A 166 -12.43 2.65 11.42
CA GLU A 166 -13.08 2.72 12.72
C GLU A 166 -13.11 4.13 13.30
N TYR A 167 -14.29 4.75 13.36
CA TYR A 167 -14.46 6.07 13.97
C TYR A 167 -13.85 6.17 15.37
N GLY A 168 -12.94 7.11 15.55
CA GLY A 168 -12.38 7.47 16.86
C GLY A 168 -11.10 6.75 17.26
N GLN A 169 -10.55 5.91 16.37
CA GLN A 169 -9.15 5.49 16.47
C GLN A 169 -8.22 6.59 15.91
N GLN A 170 -6.93 6.54 16.26
CA GLN A 170 -5.93 7.38 15.61
C GLN A 170 -5.78 6.90 14.17
N HIS A 171 -6.56 7.49 13.27
CA HIS A 171 -6.43 7.22 11.85
C HIS A 171 -5.11 7.80 11.33
N HIS A 172 -4.45 7.05 10.45
CA HIS A 172 -3.23 7.48 9.77
C HIS A 172 -3.51 8.62 8.78
N LEU A 173 -4.75 8.74 8.31
CA LEU A 173 -5.22 9.78 7.39
C LEU A 173 -6.56 10.35 7.88
N GLU A 174 -6.82 11.60 7.54
CA GLU A 174 -8.12 12.24 7.73
C GLU A 174 -9.14 11.79 6.66
N ASP A 175 -10.44 11.95 6.94
CA ASP A 175 -11.53 11.61 5.99
C ASP A 175 -11.39 12.32 4.64
N ALA A 176 -10.84 13.54 4.63
CA ALA A 176 -10.56 14.28 3.41
C ALA A 176 -9.43 13.61 2.60
N GLU A 177 -8.36 13.21 3.27
CA GLU A 177 -7.23 12.53 2.66
C GLU A 177 -7.64 11.16 2.06
N TYR A 178 -8.44 10.36 2.77
CA TYR A 178 -8.99 9.12 2.21
C TYR A 178 -9.81 9.37 0.94
N ARG A 179 -10.64 10.42 0.93
CA ARG A 179 -11.44 10.79 -0.24
C ARG A 179 -10.56 11.21 -1.42
N ASP A 180 -9.50 11.97 -1.15
CA ASP A 180 -8.56 12.44 -2.18
C ASP A 180 -7.76 11.27 -2.77
N LEU A 181 -7.47 10.24 -1.97
CA LEU A 181 -6.95 8.95 -2.44
C LEU A 181 -7.99 8.11 -3.18
N GLY A 182 -9.24 8.54 -3.29
CA GLY A 182 -10.29 7.83 -4.03
C GLY A 182 -11.09 6.81 -3.23
N PHE A 183 -10.87 6.71 -1.92
CA PHE A 183 -11.66 5.82 -1.07
C PHE A 183 -13.09 6.35 -0.88
N LYS A 184 -14.03 5.41 -0.89
CA LYS A 184 -15.45 5.61 -0.65
C LYS A 184 -15.88 4.73 0.51
N LYS A 185 -16.68 5.26 1.43
CA LYS A 185 -17.25 4.48 2.51
C LYS A 185 -18.35 3.55 1.99
N ILE A 186 -18.26 2.26 2.30
CA ILE A 186 -19.34 1.31 2.01
C ILE A 186 -20.45 1.53 3.05
N ALA A 187 -21.69 1.69 2.57
CA ALA A 187 -22.83 1.88 3.46
C ALA A 187 -23.04 0.67 4.37
N LEU A 188 -23.33 0.93 5.65
CA LEU A 188 -23.59 -0.08 6.69
C LEU A 188 -22.40 -0.99 7.02
N SER A 189 -21.17 -0.58 6.68
CA SER A 189 -19.94 -1.22 7.15
C SER A 189 -18.92 -0.20 7.63
N ASN A 190 -17.84 -0.71 8.23
CA ASN A 190 -16.66 0.06 8.62
C ASN A 190 -15.54 -0.05 7.59
N LEU A 191 -15.87 -0.32 6.32
CA LEU A 191 -14.89 -0.49 5.27
C LEU A 191 -14.90 0.69 4.30
N LEU A 192 -13.70 1.11 3.95
CA LEU A 192 -13.43 1.98 2.83
C LEU A 192 -13.07 1.13 1.62
N LEU A 193 -13.56 1.55 0.47
CA LEU A 193 -13.36 0.91 -0.82
C LEU A 193 -12.74 1.88 -1.80
N ARG A 194 -11.70 1.46 -2.49
CA ARG A 194 -11.17 2.14 -3.65
C ARG A 194 -11.12 1.16 -4.81
N ASP A 195 -11.90 1.44 -5.84
CA ASP A 195 -11.82 0.75 -7.12
C ASP A 195 -10.77 1.46 -7.97
N ASN A 196 -9.69 0.73 -8.24
CA ASN A 196 -8.49 1.26 -8.86
C ASN A 196 -8.61 1.41 -10.39
N HIS A 197 -9.70 0.90 -10.98
CA HIS A 197 -10.01 1.12 -12.39
C HIS A 197 -10.27 2.60 -12.69
N PHE A 198 -10.73 3.35 -11.69
CA PHE A 198 -11.00 4.77 -11.83
C PHE A 198 -9.79 5.61 -11.47
N ARG A 199 -9.49 6.57 -12.35
CA ARG A 199 -8.53 7.62 -12.01
C ARG A 199 -9.12 8.56 -10.97
N HIS A 200 -8.30 8.97 -10.02
CA HIS A 200 -8.68 9.88 -8.94
C HIS A 200 -7.98 11.23 -9.13
N PRO A 201 -8.63 12.36 -8.76
CA PRO A 201 -8.08 13.69 -8.98
C PRO A 201 -6.64 13.85 -8.50
N PHE A 202 -6.32 13.34 -7.30
CA PHE A 202 -4.96 13.38 -6.77
C PHE A 202 -3.97 12.62 -7.64
N THR A 203 -4.30 11.40 -8.05
CA THR A 203 -3.45 10.56 -8.91
C THR A 203 -3.27 11.16 -10.31
N ASP A 204 -4.31 11.82 -10.84
CA ASP A 204 -4.25 12.51 -12.14
C ASP A 204 -3.40 13.78 -12.09
N GLU A 205 -3.47 14.52 -10.99
CA GLU A 205 -2.65 15.72 -10.75
C GLU A 205 -1.18 15.35 -10.47
N HIS A 206 -0.94 14.19 -9.87
CA HIS A 206 0.37 13.72 -9.45
C HIS A 206 0.66 12.28 -9.94
N PRO A 207 0.79 12.05 -11.26
CA PRO A 207 0.93 10.71 -11.83
C PRO A 207 2.25 10.01 -11.47
N HIS A 208 3.23 10.77 -11.01
CA HIS A 208 4.53 10.28 -10.55
C HIS A 208 4.69 10.40 -9.03
N GLY A 209 3.60 10.60 -8.30
CA GLY A 209 3.63 11.00 -6.90
C GLY A 209 3.83 12.50 -6.74
N ARG A 210 3.64 12.96 -5.52
CA ARG A 210 3.84 14.36 -5.13
C ARG A 210 5.14 14.46 -4.37
N GLU A 211 5.96 15.44 -4.73
CA GLU A 211 7.24 15.70 -4.07
C GLU A 211 7.04 16.29 -2.67
N ILE A 212 7.87 15.88 -1.71
CA ILE A 212 7.84 16.35 -0.31
C ILE A 212 9.25 16.83 0.07
N ALA A 213 9.34 17.90 0.87
CA ALA A 213 10.61 18.33 1.46
C ALA A 213 10.81 17.61 2.80
N PHE A 214 11.37 16.39 2.77
CA PHE A 214 11.63 15.58 3.95
C PHE A 214 13.00 14.90 3.85
N PHE A 215 13.77 14.93 4.94
CA PHE A 215 15.11 14.34 5.02
C PHE A 215 15.09 13.22 6.05
N ALA A 216 15.45 12.01 5.61
CA ALA A 216 15.47 10.88 6.51
C ALA A 216 16.81 10.73 7.24
N ASN A 217 16.76 10.13 8.43
CA ASN A 217 17.91 9.81 9.24
C ASN A 217 17.60 8.50 10.00
N ILE A 218 18.58 7.98 10.71
CA ILE A 218 18.44 6.73 11.46
C ILE A 218 17.37 6.80 12.57
N GLU A 219 17.16 7.97 13.18
CA GLU A 219 16.17 8.14 14.25
C GLU A 219 14.74 7.91 13.74
N HIS A 220 14.46 8.28 12.48
CA HIS A 220 13.17 8.01 11.84
C HIS A 220 12.89 6.52 11.68
N GLU A 221 13.90 5.75 11.25
CA GLU A 221 13.76 4.30 11.08
C GLU A 221 13.70 3.59 12.44
N GLU A 222 14.49 4.02 13.41
CA GLU A 222 14.42 3.50 14.78
C GLU A 222 13.04 3.74 15.41
N TRP A 223 12.47 4.94 15.23
CA TRP A 223 11.11 5.25 15.67
C TRP A 223 10.10 4.32 14.99
N LEU A 224 10.21 4.13 13.67
CA LEU A 224 9.30 3.27 12.93
C LEU A 224 9.34 1.84 13.45
N ASN A 225 10.54 1.27 13.63
CA ASN A 225 10.70 -0.10 14.12
C ASN A 225 10.14 -0.26 15.54
N GLN A 226 10.34 0.72 16.43
CA GLN A 226 9.79 0.69 17.80
C GLN A 226 8.26 0.73 17.83
N ASN A 227 7.63 1.53 16.96
CA ASN A 227 6.17 1.69 16.96
C ASN A 227 5.48 0.62 16.13
N TRP A 228 6.13 0.10 15.09
CA TRP A 228 5.57 -0.93 14.21
C TRP A 228 5.29 -2.24 14.93
N ASP A 229 6.24 -2.71 15.74
CA ASP A 229 6.10 -3.95 16.51
C ASP A 229 4.95 -3.89 17.53
N SER A 230 4.53 -2.67 17.92
CA SER A 230 3.41 -2.46 18.84
C SER A 230 2.03 -2.48 18.19
N LEU A 231 1.97 -2.31 16.86
CA LEU A 231 0.72 -2.15 16.11
C LEU A 231 0.14 -3.46 15.56
N ILE A 232 0.97 -4.48 15.32
CA ILE A 232 0.53 -5.71 14.62
C ILE A 232 0.77 -6.93 15.52
N VAL A 233 -0.33 -7.52 16.01
CA VAL A 233 -0.31 -8.65 16.96
C VAL A 233 0.12 -9.97 16.30
N ASP A 234 -0.06 -10.10 14.97
CA ASP A 234 0.24 -11.31 14.19
C ASP A 234 1.06 -10.97 12.93
N HIS A 235 2.38 -10.77 13.07
CA HIS A 235 3.25 -10.59 11.90
C HIS A 235 3.55 -11.92 11.20
N PRO A 236 3.48 -12.00 9.86
CA PRO A 236 4.32 -12.95 9.13
C PRO A 236 5.78 -12.47 9.28
N SER A 237 6.58 -13.14 10.11
CA SER A 237 7.97 -12.78 10.47
C SER A 237 8.79 -12.27 9.27
N LEU A 238 9.28 -11.02 9.31
CA LEU A 238 10.09 -10.35 8.26
C LEU A 238 11.25 -11.20 7.71
#